data_AF-A0A835GMU0-F1
#
_entry.id   AF-A0A835GMU0-F1
#
_cell.length_a   1.000
_cell.length_b   1.000
_cell.length_c   1.000
_cell.angle_alpha   90.00
_cell.angle_beta   90.00
_cell.angle_gamma   90.00
#
_symmetry.space_group_name_H-M   'P 1'
#
loop_
_entity.id
_entity.type
_entity.pdbx_description
1 polymer ?
#
loop_
_entity_poly.entity_id
_entity_poly.type
_entity_poly.pdbx_seq_one_letter_code
_entity_poly.pdbx_strand_id
1 'polypeptide(L)'
;MEKLRFDFKMRGASNGKTTILCLTSISTPDGRSFTVPDEYQPTSLHKELITSQVYGRVKNTLGKRNQFRKVRITLTENMKKAYLDEEGNLLFENVYLVEIPDKVAEISTTSTSEDTIKKLLKKVLESKEQTSEVKNLNKIAKDFMIEKFDEKTSNASQWIEQFEKECVRCVSGRNRKKIKILKFFLEKGSADWYTCMILKYSIESEWNTGKKHY
;
A
#
# COMPACT_ATOMS: atom_id res chain seq x y z
N MET A 1 -31.31 16.35 -25.33
CA MET A 1 -31.35 16.23 -23.86
C MET A 1 -29.98 15.82 -23.37
N GLU A 2 -29.40 16.62 -22.51
CA GLU A 2 -28.06 16.39 -21.96
C GLU A 2 -28.06 15.21 -20.99
N LYS A 3 -27.02 14.38 -21.06
CA LYS A 3 -26.87 13.18 -20.25
C LYS A 3 -25.50 13.19 -19.60
N LEU A 4 -25.46 13.04 -18.29
CA LEU A 4 -24.22 12.85 -17.54
C LEU A 4 -24.16 11.42 -16.98
N ARG A 5 -22.94 10.92 -16.75
CA ARG A 5 -22.74 9.66 -16.05
C ARG A 5 -22.47 9.96 -14.58
N PHE A 6 -23.25 9.36 -13.69
CA PHE A 6 -23.11 9.47 -12.24
C PHE A 6 -22.53 8.17 -11.69
N ASP A 7 -21.45 8.28 -10.92
CA ASP A 7 -20.71 7.16 -10.36
C ASP A 7 -20.97 7.05 -8.85
N PHE A 8 -21.77 6.05 -8.48
CA PHE A 8 -22.20 5.79 -7.11
C PHE A 8 -21.35 4.72 -6.44
N LYS A 9 -21.08 4.86 -5.13
CA LYS A 9 -20.35 3.88 -4.32
C LYS A 9 -20.91 3.79 -2.90
N MET A 10 -21.00 2.57 -2.37
CA MET A 10 -21.30 2.34 -0.96
C MET A 10 -20.03 2.50 -0.11
N ARG A 11 -19.95 3.54 0.72
CA ARG A 11 -18.83 3.81 1.63
C ARG A 11 -19.24 3.63 3.09
N GLY A 12 -18.27 3.38 3.96
CA GLY A 12 -18.49 3.49 5.40
C GLY A 12 -18.70 4.95 5.79
N ALA A 13 -19.69 5.21 6.65
CA ALA A 13 -19.81 6.52 7.27
C ALA A 13 -18.68 6.74 8.29
N SER A 14 -18.50 8.00 8.72
CA SER A 14 -17.51 8.40 9.73
C SER A 14 -17.62 7.64 11.06
N ASN A 15 -18.81 7.14 11.41
CA ASN A 15 -19.06 6.34 12.61
C ASN A 15 -18.56 4.88 12.52
N GLY A 16 -18.04 4.44 11.38
CA GLY A 16 -17.55 3.08 11.12
C GLY A 16 -18.61 1.98 11.00
N LYS A 17 -19.80 2.19 11.60
CA LYS A 17 -20.89 1.21 11.72
C LYS A 17 -21.86 1.25 10.55
N THR A 18 -22.18 2.43 10.02
CA THR A 18 -23.15 2.55 8.94
C THR A 18 -22.47 2.54 7.57
N THR A 19 -23.21 2.09 6.56
CA THR A 19 -22.81 2.18 5.16
C THR A 19 -23.76 3.16 4.49
N ILE A 20 -23.19 4.16 3.81
CA ILE A 20 -23.93 5.21 3.12
C ILE A 20 -23.67 5.12 1.62
N LEU A 21 -24.67 5.51 0.83
CA LEU A 21 -24.55 5.65 -0.61
C LEU A 21 -23.97 7.02 -0.93
N CYS A 22 -22.90 7.04 -1.73
CA CYS A 22 -22.17 8.25 -2.10
C CYS A 22 -22.17 8.42 -3.61
N LEU A 23 -22.39 9.64 -4.10
CA LEU A 23 -22.04 10.06 -5.44
C LEU A 23 -20.57 10.49 -5.43
N THR A 24 -19.71 9.75 -6.11
CA THR A 24 -18.25 9.96 -6.04
C THR A 24 -17.70 10.79 -7.17
N SER A 25 -18.27 10.65 -8.37
CA SER A 25 -17.86 11.43 -9.53
C SER A 25 -18.99 11.56 -10.53
N ILE A 26 -18.86 12.56 -11.41
CA ILE A 26 -19.76 12.83 -12.52
C ILE A 26 -18.90 12.90 -13.78
N SER A 27 -19.34 12.27 -14.86
CA SER A 27 -18.65 12.33 -16.15
C SER A 27 -19.52 12.93 -17.24
N THR A 28 -18.89 13.76 -18.06
CA THR A 28 -19.47 14.40 -19.23
C THR A 28 -19.47 13.45 -20.44
N PRO A 29 -20.28 13.73 -21.48
CA PRO A 29 -20.35 12.90 -22.68
C PRO A 29 -19.04 12.74 -23.44
N ASP A 30 -18.14 13.72 -23.32
CA ASP A 30 -16.81 13.75 -23.94
C ASP A 30 -15.77 12.86 -23.24
N GLY A 31 -16.14 12.21 -22.13
CA GLY A 31 -15.28 11.27 -21.42
C GLY A 31 -14.64 11.81 -20.15
N ARG A 32 -14.60 13.15 -19.98
CA ARG A 32 -14.02 13.78 -18.79
C ARG A 32 -14.80 13.39 -17.54
N SER A 33 -14.10 13.18 -16.44
CA SER A 33 -14.67 12.75 -15.17
C SER A 33 -14.26 13.70 -14.06
N PHE A 34 -15.17 14.06 -13.17
CA PHE A 34 -14.95 15.08 -12.15
C PHE A 34 -15.35 14.53 -10.78
N THR A 35 -14.50 14.72 -9.78
CA THR A 35 -14.74 14.20 -8.42
C THR A 35 -15.64 15.13 -7.63
N VAL A 36 -16.55 14.55 -6.85
CA VAL A 36 -17.35 15.28 -5.87
C VAL A 36 -16.54 15.35 -4.55
N PRO A 37 -16.38 16.54 -3.93
CA PRO A 37 -15.69 16.67 -2.64
C PRO A 37 -16.33 15.76 -1.58
N ASP A 38 -15.51 15.18 -0.69
CA ASP A 38 -15.93 14.11 0.23
C ASP A 38 -17.11 14.53 1.13
N GLU A 39 -17.15 15.79 1.57
CA GLU A 39 -18.22 16.42 2.34
C GLU A 39 -19.56 16.48 1.59
N TYR A 40 -19.52 16.54 0.26
CA TYR A 40 -20.69 16.59 -0.61
C TYR A 40 -21.06 15.24 -1.22
N GLN A 41 -20.26 14.20 -1.04
CA GLN A 41 -20.55 12.88 -1.65
C GLN A 41 -21.83 12.19 -1.16
N PRO A 42 -22.28 12.28 0.11
CA PRO A 42 -23.48 11.57 0.55
C PRO A 42 -24.71 11.88 -0.32
N THR A 43 -25.37 10.85 -0.88
CA THR A 43 -26.48 11.09 -1.82
C THR A 43 -27.68 11.79 -1.18
N SER A 44 -27.78 11.79 0.14
CA SER A 44 -28.77 12.59 0.89
C SER A 44 -28.67 14.10 0.64
N LEU A 45 -27.52 14.60 0.19
CA LEU A 45 -27.32 16.01 -0.15
C LEU A 45 -27.81 16.34 -1.57
N HIS A 46 -27.94 15.34 -2.43
CA HIS A 46 -28.25 15.49 -3.85
C HIS A 46 -29.76 15.43 -4.11
N LYS A 47 -30.51 16.44 -3.62
CA LYS A 47 -31.99 16.44 -3.59
C LYS A 47 -32.65 16.16 -4.95
N GLU A 48 -32.16 16.80 -6.00
CA GLU A 48 -32.70 16.61 -7.35
C GLU A 48 -32.35 15.23 -7.94
N LEU A 49 -31.22 14.64 -7.52
CA LEU A 49 -30.79 13.32 -7.96
C LEU A 49 -31.63 12.20 -7.35
N ILE A 50 -31.95 12.32 -6.05
CA ILE A 50 -32.63 11.27 -5.31
C ILE A 50 -34.10 11.08 -5.71
N THR A 51 -34.70 12.09 -6.34
CA THR A 51 -36.07 12.01 -6.88
C THR A 51 -36.13 11.25 -8.21
N SER A 52 -34.99 11.00 -8.86
CA SER A 52 -34.96 10.32 -10.14
C SER A 52 -35.25 8.82 -10.02
N GLN A 53 -36.00 8.28 -10.99
CA GLN A 53 -36.24 6.84 -11.08
C GLN A 53 -34.93 6.04 -11.23
N VAL A 54 -33.94 6.61 -11.90
CA VAL A 54 -32.62 5.97 -12.08
C VAL A 54 -31.91 5.81 -10.74
N TYR A 55 -31.95 6.83 -9.88
CA TYR A 55 -31.42 6.72 -8.52
C TYR A 55 -32.13 5.64 -7.71
N GLY A 56 -33.46 5.55 -7.78
CA GLY A 56 -34.22 4.48 -7.11
C GLY A 56 -33.72 3.08 -7.51
N ARG A 57 -33.46 2.85 -8.80
CA ARG A 57 -32.87 1.60 -9.29
C ARG A 57 -31.44 1.39 -8.77
N VAL A 58 -30.61 2.42 -8.75
CA VAL A 58 -29.24 2.34 -8.20
C VAL A 58 -29.28 1.92 -6.73
N LYS A 59 -30.08 2.60 -5.91
CA LYS A 59 -30.25 2.31 -4.47
C LYS A 59 -30.67 0.87 -4.22
N ASN A 60 -31.58 0.33 -5.03
CA ASN A 60 -32.03 -1.06 -4.90
C ASN A 60 -30.97 -2.09 -5.33
N THR A 61 -30.00 -1.71 -6.16
CA THR A 61 -28.92 -2.61 -6.64
C THR A 61 -27.65 -2.57 -5.79
N LEU A 62 -27.42 -1.49 -5.04
CA LEU A 62 -26.23 -1.31 -4.20
C LEU A 62 -26.54 -1.58 -2.73
N GLY A 63 -26.26 -2.81 -2.29
CA GLY A 63 -26.59 -3.26 -0.93
C GLY A 63 -25.39 -3.49 0.00
N LYS A 64 -24.19 -3.73 -0.55
CA LYS A 64 -22.99 -4.05 0.24
C LYS A 64 -21.94 -2.94 0.18
N ARG A 65 -21.20 -2.73 1.26
CA ARG A 65 -20.06 -1.80 1.33
C ARG A 65 -19.07 -2.11 0.19
N ASN A 66 -18.47 -1.06 -0.37
CA ASN A 66 -17.55 -1.08 -1.51
C ASN A 66 -18.14 -1.46 -2.88
N GLN A 67 -19.43 -1.80 -2.98
CA GLN A 67 -20.09 -1.90 -4.28
C GLN A 67 -20.21 -0.52 -4.93
N PHE A 68 -20.16 -0.49 -6.26
CA PHE A 68 -20.29 0.73 -7.06
C PHE A 68 -21.15 0.49 -8.30
N ARG A 69 -21.72 1.57 -8.84
CA ARG A 69 -22.49 1.56 -10.09
C ARG A 69 -22.29 2.86 -10.84
N LYS A 70 -22.11 2.76 -12.14
CA LYS A 70 -22.06 3.91 -13.05
C LYS A 70 -23.32 3.90 -13.88
N VAL A 71 -24.06 5.00 -13.90
CA VAL A 71 -25.31 5.10 -14.66
C VAL A 71 -25.38 6.42 -15.40
N ARG A 72 -25.89 6.40 -16.63
CA ARG A 72 -26.19 7.63 -17.37
C ARG A 72 -27.58 8.12 -16.98
N ILE A 73 -27.68 9.40 -16.64
CA ILE A 73 -28.92 10.05 -16.25
C ILE A 73 -29.14 11.23 -17.20
N THR A 74 -30.33 11.30 -17.76
CA THR A 74 -30.78 12.48 -18.51
C THR A 74 -31.12 13.58 -17.51
N LEU A 75 -30.51 14.76 -17.65
CA LEU A 75 -30.72 15.86 -16.70
C LEU A 75 -32.10 16.48 -16.89
N THR A 76 -32.85 16.61 -15.79
CA THR A 76 -34.01 17.51 -15.71
C THR A 76 -33.52 18.95 -15.58
N GLU A 77 -34.43 19.91 -15.74
CA GLU A 77 -34.07 21.33 -15.61
C GLU A 77 -33.51 21.68 -14.22
N ASN A 78 -34.06 21.08 -13.16
CA ASN A 78 -33.54 21.25 -11.81
C ASN A 78 -32.16 20.62 -11.64
N MET A 79 -31.92 19.44 -12.24
CA MET A 79 -30.60 18.82 -12.19
C MET A 79 -29.56 19.64 -12.92
N LYS A 80 -29.89 20.24 -14.07
CA LYS A 80 -28.97 21.13 -14.77
C LYS A 80 -28.55 22.29 -13.86
N LYS A 81 -29.50 22.98 -13.25
CA LYS A 81 -29.22 24.08 -12.29
C LYS A 81 -28.40 23.64 -11.08
N ALA A 82 -28.50 22.37 -10.67
CA ALA A 82 -27.78 21.85 -9.51
C ALA A 82 -26.34 21.41 -9.83
N TYR A 83 -26.06 21.00 -11.07
CA TYR A 83 -24.79 20.37 -11.44
C TYR A 83 -23.99 21.12 -12.50
N LEU A 84 -24.61 22.06 -13.22
CA LEU A 84 -24.00 22.82 -14.31
C LEU A 84 -24.19 24.31 -14.06
N ASP A 85 -23.17 25.10 -14.36
CA ASP A 85 -23.35 26.54 -14.55
C ASP A 85 -23.93 26.86 -15.95
N GLU A 86 -24.07 28.15 -16.24
CA GLU A 86 -24.54 28.66 -17.54
C GLU A 86 -23.59 28.31 -18.69
N GLU A 87 -22.31 28.03 -18.39
CA GLU A 87 -21.26 27.70 -19.35
C GLU A 87 -21.07 26.17 -19.51
N GLY A 88 -21.84 25.35 -18.78
CA GLY A 88 -21.76 23.89 -18.82
C GLY A 88 -20.62 23.28 -17.99
N ASN A 89 -19.99 24.04 -17.08
CA ASN A 89 -19.01 23.51 -16.15
C ASN A 89 -19.69 22.77 -15.00
N LEU A 90 -19.06 21.68 -14.57
CA LEU A 90 -19.58 20.88 -13.45
C LEU A 90 -19.30 21.55 -12.11
N LEU A 91 -20.37 21.77 -11.35
CA LEU A 91 -20.32 22.29 -9.99
C LEU A 91 -21.30 21.55 -9.08
N PHE A 92 -21.16 21.76 -7.77
CA PHE A 92 -22.18 21.40 -6.80
C PHE A 92 -22.04 22.32 -5.58
N GLU A 93 -23.15 22.85 -5.05
CA GLU A 93 -23.15 23.80 -3.92
C GLU A 93 -22.16 24.97 -4.11
N ASN A 94 -22.13 25.55 -5.33
CA ASN A 94 -21.22 26.62 -5.76
C ASN A 94 -19.71 26.28 -5.74
N VAL A 95 -19.36 24.99 -5.72
CA VAL A 95 -17.98 24.52 -5.81
C VAL A 95 -17.78 23.79 -7.14
N TYR A 96 -16.80 24.21 -7.94
CA TYR A 96 -16.42 23.49 -9.15
C TYR A 96 -15.82 22.12 -8.81
N LEU A 97 -16.26 21.10 -9.54
CA LEU A 97 -15.75 19.75 -9.35
C LEU A 97 -14.34 19.63 -9.95
N VAL A 98 -13.48 18.87 -9.30
CA VAL A 98 -12.09 18.71 -9.74
C VAL A 98 -12.01 17.61 -10.79
N GLU A 99 -11.45 17.92 -11.96
CA GLU A 99 -11.26 16.96 -13.03
C GLU A 99 -10.29 15.85 -12.59
N ILE A 100 -10.72 14.61 -12.81
CA ILE A 100 -9.92 13.41 -12.65
C ILE A 100 -9.17 13.25 -13.97
N PRO A 101 -7.83 13.39 -13.99
CA PRO A 101 -7.07 13.22 -15.22
C PRO A 101 -7.36 11.83 -15.78
N ASP A 102 -7.74 11.79 -17.06
CA ASP A 102 -7.93 10.53 -17.75
C ASP A 102 -6.64 9.72 -17.61
N LYS A 103 -6.77 8.46 -17.18
CA LYS A 103 -5.73 7.47 -17.48
C LYS A 103 -5.82 7.25 -18.97
N VAL A 104 -5.12 8.09 -19.74
CA VAL A 104 -5.06 8.01 -21.19
C VAL A 104 -4.70 6.57 -21.55
N ALA A 105 -5.57 5.92 -22.31
CA ALA A 105 -5.22 4.70 -23.02
C ALA A 105 -4.26 5.09 -24.15
N GLU A 106 -3.01 5.41 -23.80
CA GLU A 106 -1.91 5.48 -24.75
C GLU A 106 -1.31 4.08 -24.85
N ILE A 107 -1.61 3.39 -25.95
CA ILE A 107 -0.67 2.43 -26.50
C ILE A 107 0.50 3.27 -27.02
N SER A 108 1.46 3.55 -26.13
CA SER A 108 2.89 3.80 -26.37
C SER A 108 3.53 4.29 -25.07
N THR A 109 4.22 3.38 -24.38
CA THR A 109 5.33 3.66 -23.45
C THR A 109 5.11 4.65 -22.29
N THR A 110 4.51 4.22 -21.17
CA THR A 110 4.80 4.81 -19.84
C THR A 110 4.91 3.74 -18.74
N SER A 111 6.13 3.24 -18.56
CA SER A 111 6.57 2.30 -17.53
C SER A 111 6.69 2.93 -16.13
N THR A 112 5.77 3.82 -15.72
CA THR A 112 5.94 4.56 -14.46
C THR A 112 4.90 4.20 -13.39
N SER A 113 3.70 3.75 -13.76
CA SER A 113 2.68 3.36 -12.75
C SER A 113 2.67 1.86 -12.45
N GLU A 114 2.80 1.00 -13.47
CA GLU A 114 2.95 -0.45 -13.24
C GLU A 114 4.26 -0.78 -12.56
N ASP A 115 5.37 -0.14 -12.94
CA ASP A 115 6.65 -0.39 -12.27
C ASP A 115 6.63 0.12 -10.83
N THR A 116 5.92 1.22 -10.55
CA THR A 116 5.74 1.67 -9.17
C THR A 116 4.87 0.70 -8.38
N ILE A 117 3.77 0.19 -8.94
CA ILE A 117 2.92 -0.80 -8.28
C ILE A 117 3.64 -2.15 -8.13
N LYS A 118 4.35 -2.62 -9.15
CA LYS A 118 5.21 -3.82 -9.10
C LYS A 118 6.33 -3.63 -8.08
N LYS A 119 6.95 -2.44 -7.99
CA LYS A 119 7.99 -2.13 -7.00
C LYS A 119 7.42 -2.04 -5.58
N LEU A 120 6.22 -1.50 -5.40
CA LEU A 120 5.53 -1.48 -4.10
C LEU A 120 5.09 -2.89 -3.67
N LEU A 121 4.51 -3.67 -4.58
CA LEU A 121 4.16 -5.07 -4.34
C LEU A 121 5.40 -5.92 -4.04
N LYS A 122 6.47 -5.75 -4.82
CA LYS A 122 7.76 -6.39 -4.60
C LYS A 122 8.34 -6.00 -3.23
N LYS A 123 8.29 -4.72 -2.84
CA LYS A 123 8.72 -4.26 -1.51
C LYS A 123 7.85 -4.82 -0.37
N VAL A 124 6.55 -5.02 -0.59
CA VAL A 124 5.64 -5.65 0.38
C VAL A 124 5.88 -7.17 0.49
N LEU A 125 6.16 -7.84 -0.63
CA LEU A 125 6.54 -9.25 -0.68
C LEU A 125 7.92 -9.46 -0.04
N GLU A 126 8.93 -8.68 -0.42
CA GLU A 126 10.27 -8.68 0.16
C GLU A 126 10.25 -8.38 1.66
N SER A 127 9.40 -7.46 2.13
CA SER A 127 9.26 -7.19 3.57
C SER A 127 8.53 -8.33 4.31
N LYS A 128 7.54 -8.98 3.70
CA LYS A 128 6.92 -10.20 4.25
C LYS A 128 7.89 -11.38 4.27
N GLU A 129 8.66 -11.59 3.22
CA GLU A 129 9.69 -12.61 3.13
C GLU A 129 10.81 -12.33 4.14
N GLN A 130 11.32 -11.11 4.21
CA GLN A 130 12.33 -10.70 5.19
C GLN A 130 11.80 -10.84 6.63
N THR A 131 10.54 -10.50 6.92
CA THR A 131 9.97 -10.71 8.26
C THR A 131 9.74 -12.19 8.57
N SER A 132 9.39 -13.02 7.60
CA SER A 132 9.28 -14.48 7.76
C SER A 132 10.65 -15.16 7.94
N GLU A 133 11.67 -14.71 7.20
CA GLU A 133 13.06 -15.18 7.28
C GLU A 133 13.67 -14.78 8.62
N VAL A 134 13.47 -13.53 9.08
CA VAL A 134 13.91 -13.08 10.41
C VAL A 134 13.22 -13.87 11.53
N LYS A 135 11.92 -14.15 11.41
CA LYS A 135 11.20 -15.00 12.37
C LYS A 135 11.73 -16.44 12.38
N ASN A 136 12.07 -16.99 11.22
CA ASN A 136 12.66 -18.32 11.10
C ASN A 136 14.08 -18.37 11.68
N LEU A 137 14.92 -17.37 11.40
CA LEU A 137 16.29 -17.29 11.92
C LEU A 137 16.33 -17.06 13.43
N ASN A 138 15.40 -16.29 14.00
CA ASN A 138 15.31 -16.13 15.45
C ASN A 138 14.95 -17.46 16.14
N LYS A 139 14.09 -18.29 15.53
CA LYS A 139 13.84 -19.66 16.03
C LYS A 139 15.11 -20.50 15.98
N ILE A 140 15.82 -20.51 14.84
CA ILE A 140 17.06 -21.26 14.68
C ILE A 140 18.14 -20.77 15.66
N ALA A 141 18.23 -19.46 15.92
CA ALA A 141 19.21 -18.90 16.84
C ALA A 141 19.01 -19.38 18.28
N LYS A 142 17.79 -19.73 18.69
CA LYS A 142 17.51 -20.32 20.01
C LYS A 142 18.04 -21.75 20.14
N ASP A 143 18.24 -22.45 19.03
CA ASP A 143 18.78 -23.80 19.01
C ASP A 143 20.32 -23.81 19.06
N PHE A 144 20.98 -22.65 18.94
CA PHE A 144 22.44 -22.54 19.06
C PHE A 144 22.85 -22.73 20.52
N MET A 145 23.91 -23.50 20.73
CA MET A 145 24.49 -23.76 22.05
C MET A 145 25.71 -22.86 22.28
N ILE A 146 25.56 -21.56 22.03
CA ILE A 146 26.59 -20.55 22.27
C ILE A 146 25.97 -19.33 22.93
N GLU A 147 26.69 -18.72 23.88
CA GLU A 147 26.30 -17.46 24.48
C GLU A 147 26.51 -16.29 23.52
N LYS A 148 25.84 -15.17 23.81
CA LYS A 148 26.08 -13.93 23.07
C LYS A 148 27.50 -13.45 23.30
N PHE A 149 28.07 -12.79 22.30
CA PHE A 149 29.41 -12.24 22.39
C PHE A 149 29.47 -11.14 23.46
N ASP A 150 30.42 -11.26 24.36
CA ASP A 150 30.76 -10.24 25.35
C ASP A 150 32.23 -9.87 25.25
N GLU A 151 32.49 -8.62 24.87
CA GLU A 151 33.82 -8.03 24.71
C GLU A 151 34.69 -8.13 25.97
N LYS A 152 34.08 -8.30 27.16
CA LYS A 152 34.79 -8.35 28.45
C LYS A 152 35.25 -9.75 28.85
N THR A 153 34.52 -10.78 28.40
CA THR A 153 34.66 -12.15 28.92
C THR A 153 34.95 -13.17 27.83
N SER A 154 34.68 -12.84 26.57
CA SER A 154 34.83 -13.74 25.42
C SER A 154 36.04 -13.36 24.57
N ASN A 155 36.91 -14.33 24.27
CA ASN A 155 37.92 -14.15 23.22
C ASN A 155 37.24 -14.16 21.85
N ALA A 156 37.34 -13.07 21.09
CA ALA A 156 36.67 -12.91 19.80
C ALA A 156 37.00 -14.01 18.78
N SER A 157 38.26 -14.46 18.72
CA SER A 157 38.69 -15.51 17.79
C SER A 157 38.14 -16.89 18.16
N GLN A 158 38.08 -17.21 19.46
CA GLN A 158 37.51 -18.47 19.93
C GLN A 158 35.98 -18.47 19.80
N TRP A 159 35.35 -17.35 20.17
CA TRP A 159 33.91 -17.19 20.10
C TRP A 159 33.42 -17.28 18.64
N ILE A 160 34.10 -16.61 17.71
CA ILE A 160 33.72 -16.68 16.30
C ILE A 160 33.85 -18.11 15.80
N GLU A 161 34.92 -18.85 16.14
CA GLU A 161 35.09 -20.25 15.74
C GLU A 161 33.96 -21.16 16.25
N GLN A 162 33.55 -20.99 17.52
CA GLN A 162 32.41 -21.70 18.09
C GLN A 162 31.11 -21.36 17.34
N PHE A 163 30.89 -20.07 17.04
CA PHE A 163 29.75 -19.63 16.25
C PHE A 163 29.77 -20.24 14.83
N GLU A 164 30.93 -20.38 14.19
CA GLU A 164 31.06 -21.02 12.88
C GLU A 164 30.66 -22.50 12.93
N LYS A 165 31.07 -23.23 13.97
CA LYS A 165 30.69 -24.64 14.19
C LYS A 165 29.18 -24.78 14.33
N GLU A 166 28.55 -23.91 15.11
CA GLU A 166 27.09 -23.88 15.26
C GLU A 166 26.37 -23.51 13.95
N CYS A 167 26.96 -22.64 13.13
CA CYS A 167 26.39 -22.32 11.82
C CYS A 167 26.44 -23.50 10.83
N VAL A 168 27.47 -24.34 10.90
CA VAL A 168 27.51 -25.59 10.13
C VAL A 168 26.39 -26.53 10.59
N ARG A 169 26.16 -26.64 11.91
CA ARG A 169 25.13 -27.49 12.51
C ARG A 169 23.69 -27.04 12.20
N CYS A 170 23.40 -25.75 12.34
CA CYS A 170 22.02 -25.24 12.36
C CYS A 170 21.57 -24.56 11.05
N VAL A 171 22.48 -24.03 10.23
CA VAL A 171 22.12 -23.32 8.98
C VAL A 171 22.86 -23.83 7.73
N SER A 172 23.52 -24.97 7.85
CA SER A 172 24.27 -25.64 6.77
C SER A 172 25.38 -24.78 6.16
N GLY A 173 25.96 -23.86 6.94
CA GLY A 173 27.14 -23.07 6.52
C GLY A 173 26.92 -22.06 5.40
N ARG A 174 25.68 -21.75 4.98
CA ARG A 174 25.44 -20.72 3.94
C ARG A 174 25.83 -19.32 4.44
N ASN A 175 26.79 -18.67 3.76
CA ASN A 175 27.32 -17.34 4.11
C ASN A 175 26.23 -16.32 4.46
N ARG A 176 25.23 -16.16 3.59
CA ARG A 176 24.11 -15.23 3.83
C ARG A 176 23.35 -15.51 5.14
N LYS A 177 23.07 -16.78 5.44
CA LYS A 177 22.36 -17.17 6.68
C LYS A 177 23.23 -16.96 7.91
N LYS A 178 24.52 -17.29 7.80
CA LYS A 178 25.54 -17.10 8.83
C LYS A 178 25.69 -15.63 9.21
N ILE A 179 25.75 -14.74 8.22
CA ILE A 179 25.77 -13.29 8.43
C ILE A 179 24.46 -12.82 9.08
N LYS A 180 23.29 -13.21 8.56
CA LYS A 180 21.99 -12.79 9.13
C LYS A 180 21.79 -13.23 10.58
N ILE A 181 22.19 -14.45 10.92
CA ILE A 181 21.94 -15.02 12.25
C ILE A 181 22.90 -14.46 13.31
N LEU A 182 24.09 -14.00 12.90
CA LEU A 182 25.09 -13.38 13.78
C LEU A 182 24.49 -12.23 14.60
N LYS A 183 23.59 -11.42 14.02
CA LYS A 183 22.92 -10.31 14.72
C LYS A 183 22.26 -10.72 16.05
N PHE A 184 21.74 -11.95 16.16
CA PHE A 184 21.06 -12.40 17.37
C PHE A 184 22.01 -12.66 18.54
N PHE A 185 23.31 -12.76 18.25
CA PHE A 185 24.36 -13.08 19.22
C PHE A 185 25.27 -11.89 19.55
N LEU A 186 24.97 -10.69 19.04
CA LEU A 186 25.76 -9.49 19.30
C LEU A 186 24.93 -8.49 20.10
N GLU A 187 25.57 -7.80 21.05
CA GLU A 187 24.96 -6.77 21.88
C GLU A 187 25.86 -5.52 21.97
N LYS A 188 25.24 -4.37 22.24
CA LYS A 188 25.95 -3.09 22.47
C LYS A 188 26.90 -2.76 21.30
N GLY A 189 28.17 -2.46 21.59
CA GLY A 189 29.17 -2.05 20.59
C GLY A 189 29.35 -3.06 19.46
N SER A 190 29.33 -4.36 19.76
CA SER A 190 29.39 -5.40 18.74
C SER A 190 28.20 -5.43 17.77
N ALA A 191 27.01 -5.00 18.21
CA ALA A 191 25.83 -4.88 17.34
C ALA A 191 25.92 -3.65 16.41
N ASP A 192 26.56 -2.57 16.86
CA ASP A 192 26.85 -1.40 16.03
C ASP A 192 27.91 -1.73 14.98
N TRP A 193 28.96 -2.47 15.35
CA TRP A 193 29.94 -3.02 14.41
C TRP A 193 29.27 -3.84 13.31
N TYR A 194 28.35 -4.74 13.69
CA TYR A 194 27.59 -5.55 12.72
C TYR A 194 26.80 -4.67 11.75
N THR A 195 26.14 -3.63 12.25
CA THR A 195 25.37 -2.70 11.41
C THR A 195 26.28 -1.99 10.40
N CYS A 196 27.44 -1.50 10.84
CA CYS A 196 28.45 -0.89 9.97
C CYS A 196 29.04 -1.89 8.95
N MET A 197 29.29 -3.14 9.36
CA MET A 197 29.78 -4.21 8.51
C MET A 197 28.79 -4.52 7.38
N ILE A 198 27.50 -4.62 7.69
CA ILE A 198 26.45 -4.85 6.68
C ILE A 198 26.31 -3.67 5.72
N LEU A 199 26.42 -2.42 6.21
CA LEU A 199 26.37 -1.24 5.35
C LEU A 199 27.55 -1.20 4.36
N LYS A 200 28.74 -1.63 4.81
CA LYS A 200 29.97 -1.60 4.00
C LYS A 200 30.10 -2.77 3.02
N TYR A 201 29.68 -3.97 3.42
CA TYR A 201 29.94 -5.20 2.66
C TYR A 201 28.67 -5.94 2.21
N SER A 202 27.46 -5.51 2.58
CA SER A 202 26.20 -6.20 2.27
C SER A 202 26.06 -7.57 2.95
N ILE A 203 24.80 -8.01 3.08
CA ILE A 203 24.43 -9.31 3.65
C ILE A 203 24.67 -10.49 2.71
N GLU A 204 24.98 -10.19 1.45
CA GLU A 204 25.29 -11.14 0.39
C GLU A 204 26.79 -11.43 0.28
N SER A 205 27.62 -10.73 1.06
CA SER A 205 29.07 -10.92 1.06
C SER A 205 29.50 -12.33 1.48
N GLU A 206 30.71 -12.68 1.07
CA GLU A 206 31.40 -13.84 1.63
C GLU A 206 31.66 -13.63 3.12
N TRP A 207 31.40 -14.68 3.91
CA TRP A 207 31.62 -14.65 5.35
C TRP A 207 33.07 -14.27 5.72
N ASN A 208 34.04 -14.75 4.96
CA ASN A 208 35.46 -14.50 5.20
C ASN A 208 35.86 -13.03 5.02
N THR A 209 35.13 -12.27 4.20
CA THR A 209 35.36 -10.82 4.04
C THR A 209 34.93 -10.06 5.29
N GLY A 210 33.81 -10.45 5.90
CA GLY A 210 33.34 -9.89 7.16
C GLY A 210 34.20 -10.29 8.36
N LYS A 211 34.57 -11.57 8.43
CA LYS A 211 35.38 -12.15 9.51
C LYS A 211 36.74 -11.46 9.68
N LYS A 212 37.39 -11.03 8.60
CA LYS A 212 38.69 -10.35 8.66
C LYS A 212 38.65 -9.00 9.39
N HIS A 213 37.46 -8.44 9.60
CA HIS A 213 37.24 -7.16 10.25
C HIS A 213 36.50 -7.28 11.59
N TYR A 214 36.27 -8.51 12.06
CA TYR A 214 35.75 -8.84 13.39
C TYR A 214 36.93 -9.01 14.35
#